data_AF-A0A8R7UZB0-F1
#
_entry.id   AF-A0A8R7UZB0-F1
#
_cell.length_a   1.000
_cell.length_b   1.000
_cell.length_c   1.000
_cell.angle_alpha   90.00
_cell.angle_beta   90.00
_cell.angle_gamma   90.00
#
_symmetry.space_group_name_H-M   'P 1'
#
loop_
_entity.id
_entity.type
_entity.pdbx_description
1 polymer ?
#
loop_
_entity_poly.entity_id
_entity_poly.type
_entity_poly.pdbx_seq_one_letter_code
_entity_poly.pdbx_strand_id
1 'polypeptide(L)'
;MFILQGAPSLHELCIKVWDHLCEMTVDEQERTKYGFSNEQKDAHVLWKAPSSSDFKHHNLSMLRVFGFQCEAEIVNCIKSVMKTSAALEDVYMYEKPMCEYCKHTAWK
;
A
#
# COMPACT_ATOMS: atom_id res chain seq x y z
N MET A 1 0.52 -6.50 -11.65
CA MET A 1 0.39 -6.29 -10.19
C MET A 1 -0.16 -7.57 -9.57
N PHE A 2 0.62 -8.33 -8.79
CA PHE A 2 0.23 -9.69 -8.35
C PHE A 2 -1.00 -9.72 -7.44
N ILE A 3 -1.18 -8.69 -6.60
CA ILE A 3 -2.34 -8.56 -5.71
C ILE A 3 -3.64 -8.55 -6.53
N LEU A 4 -3.66 -7.80 -7.63
CA LEU A 4 -4.84 -7.71 -8.50
C LEU A 4 -5.09 -9.03 -9.24
N GLN A 5 -4.05 -9.77 -9.61
CA GLN A 5 -4.22 -11.09 -10.23
C GLN A 5 -4.85 -12.11 -9.28
N GLY A 6 -4.48 -12.06 -7.99
CA GLY A 6 -5.03 -12.94 -6.96
C GLY A 6 -6.44 -12.58 -6.48
N ALA A 7 -6.97 -11.41 -6.85
CA ALA A 7 -8.24 -10.90 -6.35
C ALA A 7 -9.10 -10.31 -7.49
N PRO A 8 -9.55 -11.10 -8.47
CA PRO A 8 -10.23 -10.61 -9.68
C PRO A 8 -11.57 -9.87 -9.41
N SER A 9 -12.20 -10.14 -8.27
CA SER A 9 -13.45 -9.48 -7.85
C SER A 9 -13.20 -8.23 -6.99
N LEU A 10 -11.95 -7.79 -6.82
CA LEU A 10 -11.64 -6.61 -6.00
C LEU A 10 -12.21 -5.34 -6.62
N HIS A 11 -13.12 -4.67 -5.91
CA HIS A 11 -13.72 -3.42 -6.38
C HIS A 11 -12.94 -2.18 -5.96
N GLU A 12 -12.37 -2.20 -4.74
CA GLU A 12 -11.63 -1.10 -4.14
C GLU A 12 -10.30 -1.61 -3.57
N LEU A 13 -9.22 -0.89 -3.86
CA LEU A 13 -7.90 -1.14 -3.29
C LEU A 13 -7.50 0.03 -2.39
N CYS A 14 -7.28 -0.25 -1.11
CA CYS A 14 -6.80 0.72 -0.13
C CYS A 14 -5.34 0.43 0.24
N ILE A 15 -4.48 1.44 0.09
CA ILE A 15 -3.07 1.41 0.48
C ILE A 15 -2.88 2.43 1.59
N LYS A 16 -2.39 1.98 2.75
CA LYS A 16 -2.00 2.87 3.86
C LYS A 16 -0.48 2.87 3.95
N VAL A 17 0.14 4.01 3.64
CA VAL A 17 1.57 4.24 3.84
C VAL A 17 1.75 4.75 5.26
N TRP A 18 2.48 3.99 6.07
CA TRP A 18 2.63 4.28 7.49
C TRP A 18 4.01 3.91 8.01
N ASP A 19 4.71 4.92 8.48
CA ASP A 19 6.05 4.88 9.07
C ASP A 19 6.03 5.40 10.52
N HIS A 20 4.84 5.57 11.12
CA HIS A 20 4.72 6.11 12.46
C HIS A 20 4.96 5.05 13.52
N LEU A 21 6.00 5.26 14.34
CA LEU A 21 6.45 4.36 15.41
C LEU A 21 5.32 3.84 16.32
N CYS A 22 4.31 4.65 16.66
CA CYS A 22 3.23 4.20 17.54
C CYS A 22 2.35 3.06 16.98
N GLU A 23 2.37 2.82 15.67
CA GLU A 23 1.63 1.71 15.04
C GLU A 23 2.58 0.64 14.47
N MET A 24 3.90 0.83 14.59
CA MET A 24 4.88 -0.13 14.12
C MET A 24 5.17 -1.15 15.22
N THR A 25 5.07 -2.44 14.88
CA THR A 25 5.64 -3.51 15.72
C THR A 25 7.15 -3.48 15.56
N VAL A 26 7.82 -2.82 16.51
CA VAL A 26 9.29 -2.70 16.56
C VAL A 26 9.95 -3.83 17.36
N ASP A 27 9.20 -4.45 18.28
CA ASP A 27 9.71 -5.57 19.08
C ASP A 27 9.89 -6.83 18.23
N GLU A 28 11.09 -7.40 18.24
CA GLU A 28 11.46 -8.54 17.39
C GLU A 28 10.67 -9.82 17.70
N GLN A 29 10.30 -10.04 18.97
CA GLN A 29 9.54 -11.22 19.38
C GLN A 29 8.11 -11.12 18.87
N GLU A 30 7.47 -9.97 19.06
CA GLU A 30 6.14 -9.72 18.53
C GLU A 30 6.14 -9.74 16.99
N ARG A 31 7.16 -9.17 16.35
CA ARG A 31 7.31 -9.26 14.88
C ARG A 31 7.35 -10.70 14.40
N THR A 32 8.16 -11.54 15.03
CA THR A 32 8.27 -12.96 14.69
C THR A 32 6.94 -13.69 14.89
N LYS A 33 6.24 -13.41 16.00
CA LYS A 33 4.93 -13.96 16.32
C LYS A 33 3.85 -13.58 15.30
N TYR A 34 3.88 -12.37 14.76
CA TYR A 34 2.99 -11.92 13.68
C TYR A 34 3.47 -12.31 12.27
N GLY A 35 4.58 -13.06 12.16
CA GLY A 35 5.13 -13.48 10.87
C GLY A 35 5.80 -12.36 10.07
N PHE A 36 6.12 -11.24 10.71
CA PHE A 36 6.90 -10.19 10.09
C PHE A 36 8.37 -10.63 9.95
N SER A 37 8.94 -10.35 8.79
CA SER A 37 10.36 -10.60 8.54
C SER A 37 11.21 -9.56 9.27
N ASN A 38 12.28 -10.01 9.92
CA ASN A 38 13.29 -9.14 10.52
C ASN A 38 14.39 -8.75 9.54
N GLU A 39 14.42 -9.39 8.36
CA GLU A 39 15.29 -9.00 7.26
C GLU A 39 14.70 -7.76 6.59
N GLN A 40 15.56 -6.76 6.32
CA GLN A 40 15.18 -5.71 5.38
C GLN A 40 14.97 -6.35 4.02
N LYS A 41 13.70 -6.48 3.64
CA LYS A 41 13.36 -6.85 2.27
C LYS A 41 13.62 -5.62 1.41
N ASP A 42 14.54 -5.74 0.46
CA ASP A 42 14.73 -4.70 -0.56
C ASP A 42 13.36 -4.35 -1.17
N ALA A 43 12.88 -3.14 -0.90
CA ALA A 43 11.57 -2.62 -1.31
C ALA A 43 11.36 -2.65 -2.84
N HIS A 44 12.45 -2.86 -3.59
CA HIS A 44 12.49 -2.90 -5.04
C HIS A 44 11.83 -4.14 -5.69
N VAL A 45 11.62 -5.23 -4.94
CA VAL A 45 11.27 -6.53 -5.55
C VAL A 45 9.77 -6.77 -5.68
N LEU A 46 8.92 -6.23 -4.79
CA LEU A 46 7.53 -6.70 -4.70
C LEU A 46 6.54 -5.96 -5.61
N TRP A 47 6.80 -4.72 -6.01
CA TRP A 47 5.82 -3.93 -6.78
C TRP A 47 6.04 -3.98 -8.30
N LYS A 48 7.19 -4.47 -8.76
CA LYS A 48 7.45 -4.66 -10.18
C LYS A 48 6.63 -5.86 -10.65
N ALA A 49 5.47 -5.57 -11.24
CA ALA A 49 4.77 -6.56 -12.04
C ALA A 49 5.74 -7.11 -13.10
N PRO A 50 5.73 -8.41 -13.41
CA PRO A 50 6.46 -8.90 -14.56
C PRO A 50 6.04 -8.08 -15.79
N SER A 51 7.02 -7.49 -16.47
CA SER A 51 6.89 -6.51 -17.55
C SER A 51 6.11 -7.02 -18.78
N SER A 52 5.62 -8.26 -18.74
CA SER A 52 5.05 -9.04 -19.84
C SER A 52 3.64 -9.57 -19.59
N SER A 53 2.96 -9.15 -18.52
CA SER A 53 1.60 -9.59 -18.29
C SER A 53 0.60 -8.66 -18.96
N ASP A 54 -0.04 -9.10 -20.04
CA ASP A 54 -1.23 -8.47 -20.66
C ASP A 54 -2.47 -8.47 -19.75
N PHE A 55 -2.28 -8.82 -18.47
CA PHE A 55 -3.35 -8.91 -17.49
C PHE A 55 -4.00 -7.54 -17.28
N LYS A 56 -5.32 -7.53 -17.41
CA LYS A 56 -6.18 -6.40 -17.09
C LYS A 56 -7.15 -6.78 -15.99
N HIS A 57 -7.20 -5.94 -14.95
CA HIS A 57 -8.19 -6.05 -13.90
C HIS A 57 -9.44 -5.28 -14.32
N HIS A 58 -10.59 -5.97 -14.35
CA HIS A 58 -11.83 -5.40 -14.90
C HIS A 58 -12.85 -4.95 -13.85
N ASN A 59 -12.60 -5.24 -12.56
CA ASN A 59 -13.55 -4.92 -11.50
C ASN A 59 -13.09 -3.79 -10.56
N LEU A 60 -11.82 -3.39 -10.64
CA LEU A 60 -11.23 -2.43 -9.70
C LEU A 60 -11.54 -1.01 -10.20
N SER A 61 -12.52 -0.37 -9.58
CA SER A 61 -12.97 0.98 -9.92
C SER A 61 -12.31 2.07 -9.06
N MET A 62 -11.82 1.71 -7.87
CA MET A 62 -11.32 2.70 -6.91
C MET A 62 -9.97 2.34 -6.30
N LEU A 63 -9.06 3.31 -6.30
CA LEU A 63 -7.79 3.26 -5.55
C LEU A 63 -7.77 4.37 -4.49
N ARG A 64 -7.53 4.01 -3.23
CA ARG A 64 -7.29 4.97 -2.14
C ARG A 64 -5.89 4.81 -1.58
N VAL A 65 -5.14 5.90 -1.48
CA VAL A 65 -3.82 5.94 -0.86
C VAL A 65 -3.86 6.90 0.33
N PHE A 66 -3.60 6.39 1.53
CA PHE A 66 -3.50 7.19 2.75
C PHE A 66 -2.04 7.36 3.16
N GLY A 67 -1.67 8.57 3.60
CA GLY A 67 -0.27 8.87 3.92
C GLY A 67 0.60 9.02 2.68
N PHE A 68 0.02 9.51 1.58
CA PHE A 68 0.75 9.68 0.34
C PHE A 68 1.99 10.58 0.54
N GLN A 69 3.15 10.05 0.15
CA GLN A 69 4.40 10.78 0.04
C GLN A 69 4.89 10.62 -1.40
N CYS A 70 5.54 11.65 -1.95
CA CYS A 70 6.03 11.65 -3.34
C CYS A 70 7.32 10.83 -3.50
N GLU A 71 7.32 9.61 -2.96
CA GLU A 71 8.41 8.64 -3.09
C GLU A 71 8.24 7.83 -4.38
N ALA A 72 9.35 7.50 -5.03
CA ALA A 72 9.34 6.83 -6.33
C ALA A 72 8.62 5.48 -6.27
N GLU A 73 8.77 4.75 -5.18
CA GLU A 73 8.18 3.44 -4.90
C GLU A 73 6.65 3.54 -4.84
N ILE A 74 6.11 4.51 -4.09
CA ILE A 74 4.68 4.74 -3.94
C ILE A 74 4.08 5.16 -5.29
N VAL A 75 4.71 6.11 -5.97
CA VAL A 75 4.27 6.60 -7.28
C VAL A 75 4.29 5.48 -8.32
N ASN A 76 5.31 4.63 -8.32
CA ASN A 76 5.40 3.49 -9.24
C ASN A 76 4.35 2.42 -8.94
N CYS A 77 4.02 2.19 -7.67
CA CYS A 77 2.92 1.31 -7.27
C CYS A 77 1.59 1.82 -7.84
N ILE A 78 1.26 3.11 -7.61
CA ILE A 78 0.04 3.75 -8.12
C ILE A 78 -0.03 3.64 -9.65
N LYS A 79 1.05 4.02 -10.35
CA LYS A 79 1.14 3.89 -11.81
C LYS A 79 0.92 2.45 -12.29
N SER A 80 1.39 1.47 -11.54
CA SER A 80 1.21 0.06 -11.87
C SER A 80 -0.25 -0.38 -11.71
N VAL A 81 -0.96 0.09 -10.67
CA VAL A 81 -2.40 -0.15 -10.50
C VAL A 81 -3.18 0.49 -11.65
N MET A 82 -2.89 1.76 -11.97
CA MET A 82 -3.54 2.47 -13.08
C MET A 82 -3.34 1.80 -14.43
N LYS A 83 -2.16 1.23 -14.69
CA LYS A 83 -1.88 0.49 -15.93
C LYS A 83 -2.60 -0.86 -15.98
N THR A 84 -2.70 -1.55 -14.85
CA THR A 84 -3.27 -2.90 -14.78
C THR A 84 -4.81 -2.87 -14.71
N SER A 85 -5.43 -1.86 -14.09
CA SER A 85 -6.88 -1.81 -13.99
C SER A 85 -7.51 -1.08 -15.17
N ALA A 86 -8.31 -1.81 -15.95
CA ALA A 86 -9.00 -1.26 -17.10
C ALA A 86 -10.29 -0.52 -16.73
N ALA A 87 -10.84 -0.80 -15.54
CA ALA A 87 -12.08 -0.22 -15.04
C ALA A 87 -11.86 0.82 -13.94
N LEU A 88 -10.61 1.27 -13.74
CA LEU A 88 -10.31 2.26 -12.70
C LEU A 88 -10.90 3.61 -13.08
N GLU A 89 -11.78 4.11 -12.22
CA GLU A 89 -12.47 5.38 -12.38
C GLU A 89 -11.85 6.44 -11.48
N ASP A 90 -11.63 6.08 -10.22
CA ASP A 90 -11.19 7.03 -9.19
C ASP A 90 -9.84 6.67 -8.57
N VAL A 91 -9.03 7.71 -8.34
CA VAL A 91 -7.80 7.64 -7.55
C VAL A 91 -7.82 8.75 -6.49
N TYR A 92 -7.89 8.35 -5.22
CA TYR A 92 -7.84 9.27 -4.10
C TYR A 92 -6.49 9.17 -3.40
N MET A 93 -5.87 10.33 -3.15
CA MET A 93 -4.63 10.44 -2.39
C MET A 93 -4.88 11.34 -1.20
N TYR A 94 -4.68 10.80 0.00
CA TYR A 94 -4.87 11.50 1.25
C TYR A 94 -3.53 11.73 1.92
N GLU A 95 -3.41 12.89 2.56
CA GLU A 95 -2.35 13.14 3.53
C GLU A 95 -2.37 12.09 4.65
N LYS A 96 -1.26 11.99 5.37
CA LYS A 96 -1.13 11.05 6.49
C LYS A 96 -2.03 11.51 7.64
N PRO A 97 -3.10 10.77 8.01
CA PRO A 97 -3.82 11.08 9.23
C PRO A 97 -2.89 10.94 10.44
N MET A 98 -3.13 11.69 11.51
CA MET A 98 -2.46 11.41 12.79
C MET A 98 -2.95 10.06 13.34
N CYS A 99 -2.06 9.29 13.97
CA CYS A 99 -2.50 8.11 14.72
C CYS A 99 -3.31 8.54 15.95
N GLU A 100 -4.21 7.68 16.43
CA GLU A 100 -5.03 7.96 17.61
C GLU A 100 -4.18 8.34 18.82
N TYR A 101 -3.05 7.65 19.03
CA TYR A 101 -2.11 7.97 20.11
C TYR A 101 -1.61 9.43 20.05
N CYS A 102 -1.19 9.90 18.88
CA CYS A 102 -0.66 11.25 18.70
C CYS A 102 -1.75 12.33 18.72
N LYS A 103 -3.00 11.99 18.33
CA LYS A 103 -4.13 12.91 18.49
C LYS A 103 -4.35 13.26 19.98
N HIS A 104 -4.16 12.29 20.88
CA HIS A 104 -4.35 12.48 22.32
C HIS A 104 -3.15 13.15 23.02
N THR A 105 -1.95 13.12 22.45
CA THR A 105 -0.76 13.74 23.05
C THR A 105 -0.46 15.15 22.53
N ALA A 106 -1.07 15.56 21.40
CA ALA A 106 -0.90 16.91 20.84
C ALA A 106 -1.54 18.05 21.67
N TRP A 107 -2.21 17.75 22.78
CA TRP A 107 -2.86 18.71 23.70
C TRP A 107 -2.20 18.81 25.08
N LYS A 108 -0.90 18.53 25.20
CA LYS A 108 -0.10 18.82 26.40
C LYS A 108 1.06 19.74 26.05
#